data_AF-A0A372J2R7-F1
#
_entry.id   AF-A0A372J2R7-F1
#
_cell.length_a   1.000
_cell.length_b   1.000
_cell.length_c   1.000
_cell.angle_alpha   90.00
_cell.angle_beta   90.00
_cell.angle_gamma   90.00
#
_symmetry.space_group_name_H-M   'P 1'
#
loop_
_entity.id
_entity.type
_entity.pdbx_description
1 polymer ?
#
loop_
_entity_poly.entity_id
_entity_poly.type
_entity_poly.pdbx_seq_one_letter_code
_entity_poly.pdbx_strand_id
1 'polypeptide(L)' 'MKATVDALGRIVVPKPLRDALGLAPGTVVDVSRYGAGLHLVPAGRTARLVEEDGRLVAESTTEVTDDIVFGLIDAGRR' A
#
# COMPACT_ATOMS: atom_id res chain seq x y z
N MET A 1 15.33 -8.80 -1.29
CA MET A 1 15.23 -8.50 -2.75
C MET A 1 15.94 -7.18 -3.02
N LYS A 2 16.56 -6.99 -4.19
CA LYS A 2 17.24 -5.74 -4.58
C LYS A 2 16.49 -5.10 -5.74
N ALA A 3 16.50 -3.77 -5.80
CA ALA A 3 15.96 -2.98 -6.89
C ALA A 3 17.04 -2.02 -7.40
N THR A 4 16.99 -1.69 -8.69
CA THR A 4 17.92 -0.75 -9.32
C THR A 4 17.24 0.60 -9.52
N VAL A 5 18.05 1.66 -9.49
CA VAL A 5 17.67 2.97 -10.01
C VAL A 5 17.95 2.97 -11.51
N ASP A 6 16.96 3.33 -12.31
CA ASP A 6 17.13 3.40 -13.76
C ASP A 6 17.85 4.69 -14.19
N ALA A 7 18.13 4.82 -15.49
CA ALA A 7 18.83 5.99 -16.04
C ALA A 7 18.08 7.33 -15.83
N LEU A 8 16.79 7.29 -15.50
CA LEU A 8 15.96 8.46 -15.22
C LEU A 8 15.84 8.74 -13.72
N GLY A 9 16.57 8.01 -12.87
CA GLY A 9 16.55 8.22 -11.42
C GLY A 9 15.36 7.57 -10.70
N ARG A 10 14.61 6.67 -11.35
CA ARG A 10 13.43 6.01 -10.75
C ARG A 10 13.82 4.69 -10.11
N ILE A 11 13.20 4.36 -8.97
CA ILE A 11 13.34 3.04 -8.35
C ILE A 11 12.39 2.06 -9.02
N VAL A 12 12.93 1.01 -9.65
CA VAL A 12 12.11 -0.03 -10.29
C VAL A 12 11.68 -1.05 -9.23
N VAL A 13 10.45 -0.94 -8.75
CA VAL A 13 9.89 -1.92 -7.81
C VAL A 13 9.64 -3.25 -8.53
N PRO A 14 10.23 -4.38 -8.07
CA PRO A 14 10.03 -5.69 -8.68
C PRO A 14 8.56 -6.12 -8.71
N LYS A 15 8.15 -6.82 -9.78
CA LYS A 15 6.75 -7.23 -10.00
C LYS A 15 6.11 -7.91 -8.78
N PRO A 16 6.73 -8.89 -8.10
CA PRO A 16 6.09 -9.55 -6.95
C PRO A 16 5.75 -8.58 -5.81
N LEU A 17 6.59 -7.55 -5.58
CA LEU A 17 6.31 -6.53 -4.56
C LEU A 17 5.23 -5.55 -5.01
N ARG A 18 5.22 -5.17 -6.30
CA ARG A 18 4.15 -4.32 -6.83
C ARG A 18 2.79 -5.00 -6.71
N ASP A 19 2.72 -6.27 -7.11
CA ASP A 19 1.49 -7.06 -7.08
C ASP A 19 1.00 -7.23 -5.63
N ALA A 20 1.89 -7.57 -4.69
CA ALA A 20 1.55 -7.73 -3.28
C ALA A 20 1.12 -6.44 -2.57
N LEU A 21 1.61 -5.27 -3.03
CA LEU A 21 1.30 -3.96 -2.45
C LEU A 21 0.26 -3.18 -3.25
N GLY A 22 -0.33 -3.77 -4.31
CA GLY A 22 -1.31 -3.08 -5.16
C GLY A 22 -0.75 -1.87 -5.91
N LEU A 23 0.56 -1.83 -6.21
CA LEU A 23 1.21 -0.73 -6.92
C LEU A 23 1.03 -0.87 -8.44
N ALA A 24 -0.16 -0.50 -8.92
CA ALA A 24 -0.49 -0.45 -10.33
C ALA A 24 0.12 0.80 -11.01
N PRO A 25 0.26 0.80 -12.36
CA PRO A 25 0.59 2.03 -13.08
C PRO A 25 -0.38 3.16 -12.74
N GLY A 26 0.14 4.31 -12.32
CA GLY A 26 -0.67 5.46 -11.89
C GLY A 26 -1.01 5.50 -10.39
N THR A 27 -0.68 4.46 -9.61
CA THR A 27 -0.80 4.50 -8.15
C THR A 27 0.06 5.62 -7.59
N VAL A 28 -0.55 6.53 -6.84
CA VAL A 28 0.17 7.54 -6.05
C VAL A 28 0.72 6.85 -4.81
N VAL A 29 1.94 7.22 -4.39
CA VAL A 29 2.58 6.68 -3.19
C VAL A 29 3.00 7.80 -2.27
N ASP A 30 2.76 7.63 -0.98
CA ASP A 30 3.36 8.47 0.05
C ASP A 30 4.76 7.95 0.32
N VAL A 31 5.74 8.85 0.21
CA VAL A 31 7.15 8.54 0.40
C VAL A 31 7.64 9.31 1.61
N SER A 32 8.19 8.59 2.58
CA SER A 32 8.74 9.16 3.81
C SER A 32 10.10 8.54 4.13
N ARG A 33 10.89 9.23 4.94
CA ARG A 33 12.14 8.69 5.47
C ARG A 33 11.84 7.83 6.70
N TYR A 34 12.42 6.63 6.76
CA TYR A 34 12.36 5.77 7.93
C TYR A 34 13.78 5.28 8.27
N GLY A 35 14.37 5.89 9.30
CA GLY A 35 15.77 5.67 9.66
C GLY A 35 16.74 6.05 8.52
N ALA A 36 17.53 5.07 8.08
CA ALA A 36 18.44 5.20 6.95
C ALA A 36 17.79 4.85 5.59
N GLY A 37 16.50 4.50 5.58
CA GLY A 37 15.78 4.04 4.39
C GLY A 37 14.63 4.96 3.95
N LEU A 38 14.04 4.58 2.83
CA LEU A 38 12.76 5.11 2.36
C LEU A 38 11.64 4.14 2.73
N HIS A 39 10.54 4.69 3.21
CA HIS A 39 9.28 3.99 3.41
C HIS A 39 8.29 4.49 2.37
N LEU A 40 7.76 3.55 1.58
CA LEU A 40 6.79 3.81 0.53
C LEU A 40 5.50 3.09 0.90
N VAL A 41 4.40 3.82 0.91
CA VAL A 41 3.05 3.26 1.09
C VAL A 41 2.14 3.78 -0.02
N PRO A 42 1.18 2.99 -0.52
CA PRO A 42 0.17 3.51 -1.43
C PRO A 42 -0.51 4.75 -0.80
N ALA A 43 -0.46 5.88 -1.50
CA ALA A 43 -1.19 7.08 -1.13
C ALA A 43 -2.66 6.82 -1.43
N GLY A 44 -3.52 7.12 -0.46
CA GLY A 44 -4.94 6.73 -0.54
C GLY A 44 -5.46 6.02 0.68
N ARG A 45 -4.74 6.02 1.81
CA ARG A 45 -5.41 5.89 3.12
C ARG A 45 -6.22 7.16 3.37
N THR A 46 -7.30 7.34 2.61
CA THR A 46 -8.41 8.23 2.97
C THR A 46 -9.19 7.64 4.13
N ALA A 47 -8.98 6.35 4.44
CA ALA A 47 -9.44 5.66 5.64
C ALA A 47 -9.13 6.47 6.90
N ARG A 48 -10.15 7.10 7.48
CA ARG A 48 -10.11 7.72 8.79
C ARG A 48 -10.85 6.82 9.76
N LEU A 49 -10.43 6.83 11.02
CA LEU A 49 -11.26 6.24 12.07
C LEU A 49 -12.31 7.28 12.47
N VAL A 50 -13.56 6.87 12.37
CA VAL A 50 -14.72 7.63 12.85
C VAL A 50 -15.42 6.81 13.91
N GLU A 51 -16.12 7.48 14.84
CA GLU A 51 -16.91 6.80 15.85
C GLU A 51 -18.35 6.65 15.36
N GLU A 52 -18.82 5.42 15.23
CA GLU A 52 -20.21 5.06 14.91
C GLU A 52 -20.73 4.09 15.96
N ASP A 53 -21.85 4.41 16.60
CA ASP A 53 -22.49 3.59 17.65
C ASP A 53 -21.51 3.10 18.74
N GLY A 54 -20.60 3.96 19.17
CA GLY A 54 -19.59 3.68 20.19
C GLY A 54 -18.47 2.72 19.73
N ARG A 55 -18.32 2.52 18.42
CA ARG A 55 -17.26 1.70 17.81
C ARG A 55 -16.42 2.53 16.85
N LEU A 56 -15.12 2.25 16.79
CA LEU A 56 -14.24 2.84 15.77
C LEU A 56 -14.43 2.11 14.44
N VAL A 57 -14.86 2.85 13.42
CA VAL A 57 -15.10 2.36 12.06
C VAL A 57 -14.12 3.05 11.11
N ALA A 58 -13.57 2.29 10.15
CA ALA A 58 -12.71 2.86 9.12
C ALA A 58 -13.58 3.40 7.97
N GLU A 59 -13.70 4.73 7.87
CA GLU A 59 -14.40 5.42 6.80
C GLU A 59 -13.41 5.75 5.68
N SER A 60 -13.62 5.18 4.49
CA SER A 60 -12.79 5.40 3.31
C SER A 60 -13.64 5.46 2.04
N THR A 61 -13.15 6.19 1.04
CA THR A 61 -13.66 6.12 -0.33
C THR A 61 -12.96 5.05 -1.17
N THR A 62 -11.98 4.35 -0.60
CA THR A 62 -11.31 3.22 -1.24
C THR A 62 -12.30 2.07 -1.41
N GLU A 63 -12.49 1.62 -2.64
CA GLU A 63 -13.24 0.39 -2.91
C GLU A 63 -12.48 -0.82 -2.33
N VAL A 64 -13.15 -1.60 -1.50
CA VAL A 64 -12.62 -2.84 -0.91
C VAL A 64 -13.43 -3.99 -1.47
N THR A 65 -12.80 -4.83 -2.29
CA THR A 65 -13.41 -6.01 -2.90
C THR A 65 -13.02 -7.29 -2.15
N ASP A 66 -13.79 -8.35 -2.35
CA ASP A 66 -13.52 -9.67 -1.78
C ASP A 66 -12.11 -10.17 -2.12
N ASP A 67 -11.66 -9.99 -3.36
CA ASP A 67 -10.33 -10.37 -3.82
C ASP A 67 -9.21 -9.69 -3.00
N ILE A 68 -9.39 -8.40 -2.68
CA ILE A 68 -8.43 -7.64 -1.87
C ILE A 68 -8.40 -8.21 -0.44
N VAL A 69 -9.57 -8.46 0.16
CA VAL A 69 -9.68 -8.99 1.52
C VAL A 69 -9.07 -10.39 1.61
N PHE A 70 -9.40 -11.28 0.68
CA PHE A 70 -8.84 -12.63 0.64
C PHE A 70 -7.33 -12.63 0.44
N GLY A 71 -6.81 -11.78 -0.47
CA GLY A 71 -5.37 -11.61 -0.66
C GLY A 71 -4.63 -11.17 0.60
N LEU A 72 -5.21 -10.26 1.40
CA LEU A 72 -4.63 -9.81 2.66
C LEU A 72 -4.65 -10.89 3.75
N ILE A 73 -5.75 -11.63 3.89
CA ILE A 73 -5.88 -12.73 4.85
C ILE A 73 -4.84 -13.82 4.56
N ASP A 74 -4.70 -14.20 3.29
CA ASP A 74 -3.76 -15.25 2.89
C ASP A 74 -2.29 -14.82 3.06
N ALA A 75 -1.98 -13.53 2.86
CA ALA A 75 -0.66 -12.99 3.13
C ALA A 75 -0.26 -13.08 4.62
N GLY A 76 -1.23 -12.96 5.54
CA GLY A 76 -1.01 -13.02 7.00
C GLY A 76 -0.89 -14.44 7.58
N ARG A 77 -1.18 -15.49 6.80
CA ARG A 77 -1.14 -16.90 7.24
C ARG A 77 0.22 -17.60 7.01
N ARG A 78 1.27 -16.86 6.65
CA ARG A 78 2.62 -17.41 6.42
C ARG A 78 3.58 -17.13 7.55
#